data_AF-A0A645D3Z6-F1
#
_entry.id   AF-A0A645D3Z6-F1
#
_cell.length_a   1.000
_cell.length_b   1.000
_cell.length_c   1.000
_cell.angle_alpha   90.00
_cell.angle_beta   90.00
_cell.angle_gamma   90.00
#
_symmetry.space_group_name_H-M   'P 1'
#
loop_
_entity.id
_entity.type
_entity.pdbx_description
1 polymer ?
#
loop_
_entity_poly.entity_id
_entity_poly.type
_entity_poly.pdbx_seq_one_letter_code
_entity_poly.pdbx_strand_id
1 'polypeptide(L)'
;MQPKLVISDAHQGLKAAIQEVFVGAAWQRCTAHFLRNILDVMPKKDSEEQRQALRKIFRANTLQQALESRQAFEELTGGENRFSKALETLDSGFMDAMQYLQEPEVYHISLRTTNSLERVNREIRRREQVVSIFPNTDSAERLIGAVLMDIHEDWEKNRWTFLMKTGNPIVGRT
;
A
#
# COMPACT_ATOMS: atom_id res chain seq x y z
N MET A 1 -0.98 -5.37 22.89
CA MET A 1 -1.63 -4.18 22.31
C MET A 1 -2.33 -4.63 21.03
N GLN A 2 -3.63 -4.42 20.90
CA GLN A 2 -4.43 -4.88 19.75
C GLN A 2 -4.42 -3.78 18.66
N PRO A 3 -3.97 -4.06 17.42
CA PRO A 3 -4.04 -3.07 16.35
C PRO A 3 -5.50 -2.78 15.97
N LYS A 4 -5.79 -1.53 15.62
CA LYS A 4 -7.11 -1.15 15.06
C LYS A 4 -7.25 -1.55 13.60
N LEU A 5 -6.16 -1.42 12.84
CA LEU A 5 -6.10 -1.64 11.41
C LEU A 5 -4.78 -2.34 11.06
N VAL A 6 -4.86 -3.37 10.23
CA VAL A 6 -3.70 -4.05 9.63
C VAL A 6 -3.76 -3.91 8.12
N ILE A 7 -2.68 -3.42 7.52
CA ILE A 7 -2.56 -3.26 6.06
C ILE A 7 -1.56 -4.28 5.54
N SER A 8 -1.96 -5.06 4.54
CA SER A 8 -1.06 -6.03 3.91
C SER A 8 -1.43 -6.29 2.46
N ASP A 9 -0.56 -6.97 1.72
CA ASP A 9 -1.00 -7.59 0.46
C ASP A 9 -2.05 -8.70 0.75
N ALA A 10 -2.84 -9.05 -0.26
CA ALA A 10 -3.97 -9.99 -0.17
C ALA A 10 -3.57 -11.46 -0.14
N HIS A 11 -2.50 -11.80 0.59
CA HIS A 11 -2.10 -13.18 0.79
C HIS A 11 -3.08 -13.89 1.73
N GLN A 12 -3.75 -14.95 1.26
CA GLN A 12 -4.84 -15.61 2.00
C GLN A 12 -4.42 -16.08 3.40
N GLY A 13 -3.23 -16.70 3.51
CA GLY A 13 -2.71 -17.15 4.80
C GLY A 13 -2.43 -16.00 5.77
N LEU A 14 -2.06 -14.83 5.26
CA LEU A 14 -1.81 -13.65 6.11
C LEU A 14 -3.13 -13.06 6.60
N LYS A 15 -4.15 -12.97 5.73
CA LYS A 15 -5.50 -12.54 6.12
C LYS A 15 -6.09 -13.43 7.20
N ALA A 16 -5.97 -14.76 7.05
CA ALA A 16 -6.42 -15.72 8.05
C ALA A 16 -5.70 -15.54 9.39
N ALA A 17 -4.36 -15.45 9.38
CA ALA A 17 -3.57 -15.24 10.59
C ALA A 17 -3.90 -13.92 11.30
N ILE A 18 -4.14 -12.84 10.56
CA ILE A 18 -4.56 -11.55 11.13
C ILE A 18 -5.90 -11.69 11.85
N GLN A 19 -6.88 -12.36 11.22
CA GLN A 19 -8.20 -12.55 11.82
C GLN A 19 -8.16 -13.40 13.10
N GLU A 20 -7.28 -14.40 13.14
CA GLU A 20 -7.10 -15.29 14.28
C GLU A 20 -6.37 -14.59 15.45
N VAL A 21 -5.24 -13.93 15.16
CA VAL A 21 -4.37 -13.35 16.19
C VAL A 21 -4.88 -11.98 16.66
N PHE A 22 -5.42 -11.18 15.75
CA PHE A 22 -5.83 -9.80 16.01
C PHE A 22 -7.36 -9.65 15.94
N VAL A 23 -8.06 -10.33 16.86
CA VAL A 23 -9.52 -10.25 16.97
C VAL A 23 -10.00 -8.80 17.09
N GLY A 24 -10.91 -8.41 16.20
CA GLY A 24 -11.50 -7.07 16.15
C GLY A 24 -10.66 -6.02 15.41
N ALA A 25 -9.47 -6.35 14.89
CA ALA A 25 -8.75 -5.47 13.97
C ALA A 25 -9.44 -5.46 12.60
N ALA A 26 -9.61 -4.27 12.02
CA ALA A 26 -9.94 -4.15 10.61
C ALA A 26 -8.74 -4.59 9.75
N TRP A 27 -9.02 -5.14 8.58
CA TRP A 27 -8.00 -5.46 7.60
C TRP A 27 -8.20 -4.64 6.33
N GLN A 28 -7.10 -4.10 5.80
CA GLN A 28 -7.07 -3.37 4.54
C GLN A 28 -6.11 -4.04 3.57
N ARG A 29 -6.56 -4.21 2.33
CA ARG A 29 -5.69 -4.59 1.23
C ARG A 29 -4.80 -3.40 0.84
N CYS A 30 -3.49 -3.64 0.71
CA CYS A 30 -2.53 -2.64 0.28
C CYS A 30 -2.95 -2.04 -1.09
N THR A 31 -3.29 -0.76 -1.09
CA THR A 31 -3.73 0.00 -2.26
C THR A 31 -2.68 0.07 -3.37
N ALA A 32 -1.40 0.23 -3.00
CA ALA A 32 -0.31 0.30 -3.97
C ALA A 32 -0.11 -1.02 -4.72
N HIS A 33 -0.13 -2.15 -4.00
CA HIS A 33 -0.05 -3.47 -4.61
C HIS A 33 -1.29 -3.78 -5.42
N PHE A 34 -2.47 -3.46 -4.90
CA PHE A 34 -3.72 -3.74 -5.60
C PHE A 34 -3.84 -2.94 -6.91
N LEU A 35 -3.52 -1.65 -6.91
CA LEU A 35 -3.47 -0.82 -8.11
C LEU A 35 -2.49 -1.40 -9.14
N ARG A 36 -1.31 -1.86 -8.70
CA ARG A 36 -0.32 -2.50 -9.59
C ARG A 36 -0.90 -3.77 -10.23
N ASN A 37 -1.51 -4.65 -9.44
CA ASN A 37 -2.12 -5.89 -9.92
C ASN A 37 -3.18 -5.62 -11.00
N ILE A 38 -4.02 -4.60 -10.82
CA ILE A 38 -5.04 -4.22 -11.82
C ILE A 38 -4.35 -3.67 -13.09
N LEU A 39 -3.37 -2.77 -12.93
CA LEU A 39 -2.63 -2.19 -14.05
C LEU A 39 -1.84 -3.23 -14.87
N ASP A 40 -1.39 -4.31 -14.24
CA ASP A 40 -0.62 -5.38 -14.89
C ASP A 40 -1.49 -6.24 -15.84
N VAL A 41 -2.78 -6.40 -15.52
CA VAL A 41 -3.73 -7.13 -16.37
C VAL A 41 -4.39 -6.24 -17.43
N MET A 42 -4.25 -4.92 -17.33
CA MET A 42 -4.74 -3.97 -18.34
C MET A 42 -3.84 -3.94 -19.58
N PRO A 43 -4.41 -3.74 -20.79
CA PRO A 43 -3.67 -3.48 -22.01
C PRO A 43 -2.62 -2.37 -21.81
N LYS A 44 -1.44 -2.48 -22.44
CA LYS A 44 -0.39 -1.45 -22.36
C LYS A 44 -0.53 -0.36 -23.42
N LYS A 45 -1.03 -0.73 -24.61
CA LYS A 45 -1.27 0.19 -25.73
C LYS A 45 -2.70 0.73 -25.67
N ASP A 46 -2.90 1.96 -26.11
CA ASP A 46 -4.20 2.59 -26.35
C ASP A 46 -5.18 2.42 -25.17
N SER A 47 -4.67 2.65 -23.95
CA SER A 47 -5.43 2.52 -22.70
C SER A 47 -5.09 3.58 -21.66
N GLU A 48 -4.38 4.64 -22.06
CA GLU A 48 -3.87 5.64 -21.12
C GLU A 48 -5.00 6.33 -20.35
N GLU A 49 -6.10 6.65 -21.03
CA GLU A 49 -7.30 7.22 -20.40
C GLU A 49 -7.88 6.30 -19.32
N GLN A 50 -8.04 5.02 -19.62
CA GLN A 50 -8.55 4.00 -18.70
C GLN A 50 -7.61 3.83 -17.50
N ARG A 51 -6.29 3.81 -17.75
CA ARG A 51 -5.29 3.71 -16.69
C ARG A 51 -5.31 4.96 -15.79
N GLN A 52 -5.60 6.14 -16.34
CA GLN A 52 -5.78 7.37 -15.55
C GLN A 52 -7.08 7.34 -14.74
N ALA A 53 -8.19 6.89 -15.34
CA ALA A 53 -9.47 6.70 -14.66
C ALA A 53 -9.33 5.74 -13.47
N LEU A 54 -8.65 4.60 -13.64
CA LEU A 54 -8.35 3.67 -12.54
C LEU A 54 -7.59 4.34 -11.40
N ARG A 55 -6.59 5.18 -11.68
CA ARG A 55 -5.83 5.89 -10.65
C ARG A 55 -6.67 6.91 -9.88
N LYS A 56 -7.72 7.49 -10.48
CA LYS A 56 -8.62 8.42 -9.79
C LYS A 56 -9.38 7.73 -8.65
N ILE A 57 -9.75 6.46 -8.82
CA ILE A 57 -10.40 5.64 -7.77
C ILE A 57 -9.58 5.66 -6.48
N PHE A 58 -8.28 5.36 -6.57
CA PHE A 58 -7.38 5.28 -5.40
C PHE A 58 -6.92 6.64 -4.87
N ARG A 59 -7.30 7.74 -5.54
CA ARG A 59 -7.04 9.11 -5.10
C ARG A 59 -8.23 9.75 -4.38
N ALA A 60 -9.39 9.09 -4.36
CA ALA A 60 -10.58 9.54 -3.67
C ALA A 60 -10.33 9.81 -2.18
N ASN A 61 -11.02 10.81 -1.63
CA ASN A 61 -10.95 11.20 -0.22
C ASN A 61 -12.16 10.70 0.57
N THR A 62 -13.22 10.25 -0.12
CA THR A 62 -14.41 9.66 0.51
C THR A 62 -14.82 8.39 -0.22
N LEU A 63 -15.55 7.51 0.48
CA LEU A 63 -16.07 6.27 -0.13
C LEU A 63 -17.01 6.58 -1.30
N GLN A 64 -17.82 7.63 -1.18
CA GLN A 64 -18.71 8.08 -2.24
C GLN A 64 -17.94 8.46 -3.51
N GLN A 65 -16.88 9.28 -3.38
CA GLN A 65 -16.02 9.64 -4.51
C GLN A 65 -15.31 8.43 -5.13
N ALA A 66 -14.92 7.46 -4.31
CA ALA A 66 -14.30 6.22 -4.78
C ALA A 66 -15.30 5.38 -5.60
N LEU A 67 -16.57 5.30 -5.15
CA LEU A 67 -17.65 4.60 -5.85
C LEU A 67 -18.01 5.29 -7.17
N GLU A 68 -18.13 6.62 -7.19
CA GLU A 68 -18.37 7.40 -8.40
C GLU A 68 -17.24 7.23 -9.42
N SER A 69 -15.98 7.28 -8.95
CA SER A 69 -14.81 7.06 -9.82
C SER A 69 -14.75 5.63 -10.36
N ARG A 70 -15.18 4.64 -9.55
CA ARG A 70 -15.28 3.24 -9.96
C ARG A 70 -16.35 3.07 -11.03
N GLN A 71 -17.53 3.66 -10.84
CA GLN A 71 -18.61 3.62 -11.82
C GLN A 71 -18.17 4.25 -13.15
N ALA A 72 -17.53 5.42 -13.11
CA ALA A 72 -17.00 6.06 -14.32
C ALA A 72 -15.93 5.21 -15.03
N PHE A 73 -15.10 4.47 -14.28
CA PHE A 73 -14.16 3.52 -14.86
C PHE A 73 -14.86 2.33 -15.53
N GLU A 74 -15.93 1.81 -14.91
CA GLU A 74 -16.76 0.74 -15.47
C GLU A 74 -17.49 1.18 -16.74
N GLU A 75 -18.07 2.39 -16.76
CA GLU A 75 -18.71 2.96 -17.96
C GLU A 75 -17.71 3.12 -19.12
N LEU A 76 -16.47 3.52 -18.81
CA LEU A 76 -15.41 3.69 -19.82
C LEU A 76 -14.87 2.35 -20.36
N THR A 77 -14.95 1.26 -19.59
CA THR A 77 -14.26 0.00 -19.92
C THR A 77 -15.16 -1.21 -20.14
N GLY A 78 -16.39 -1.18 -19.64
CA GLY A 78 -17.30 -2.32 -19.59
C GLY A 78 -17.75 -2.83 -20.97
N GLY A 79 -17.68 -1.98 -22.00
CA GLY A 79 -17.97 -2.37 -23.38
C GLY A 79 -16.82 -3.12 -24.09
N GLU A 80 -15.64 -3.21 -23.48
CA GLU A 80 -14.44 -3.72 -24.12
C GLU A 80 -13.86 -4.94 -23.37
N ASN A 81 -13.96 -6.14 -23.98
CA ASN A 81 -13.49 -7.40 -23.40
C ASN A 81 -12.01 -7.39 -22.94
N ARG A 82 -11.18 -6.52 -23.53
CA ARG A 82 -9.76 -6.39 -23.13
C ARG A 82 -9.57 -5.85 -21.71
N PHE A 83 -10.60 -5.27 -21.08
CA PHE A 83 -10.57 -4.79 -19.70
C PHE A 83 -11.31 -5.68 -18.69
N SER A 84 -11.97 -6.76 -19.12
CA SER A 84 -12.78 -7.61 -18.22
C SER A 84 -12.00 -8.13 -17.00
N LYS A 85 -10.75 -8.57 -17.20
CA LYS A 85 -9.88 -9.01 -16.08
C LYS A 85 -9.56 -7.89 -15.09
N ALA A 86 -9.43 -6.65 -15.57
CA ALA A 86 -9.17 -5.50 -14.72
C ALA A 86 -10.40 -5.16 -13.86
N LEU A 87 -11.61 -5.24 -14.44
CA LEU A 87 -12.87 -5.08 -13.72
C LEU A 87 -13.06 -6.18 -12.67
N GLU A 88 -12.89 -7.45 -13.04
CA GLU A 88 -12.94 -8.59 -12.11
C GLU A 88 -11.95 -8.43 -10.96
N THR A 89 -10.71 -8.02 -11.27
CA THR A 89 -9.68 -7.81 -10.25
C THR A 89 -10.07 -6.66 -9.33
N LEU A 90 -10.54 -5.53 -9.87
CA LEU A 90 -11.02 -4.38 -9.10
C LEU A 90 -12.18 -4.77 -8.18
N ASP A 91 -13.18 -5.50 -8.68
CA ASP A 91 -14.34 -5.96 -7.92
C ASP A 91 -13.94 -6.85 -6.75
N SER A 92 -12.99 -7.77 -6.96
CA SER A 92 -12.56 -8.72 -5.94
C SER A 92 -11.96 -8.09 -4.67
N GLY A 93 -11.53 -6.83 -4.72
CA GLY A 93 -10.78 -6.20 -3.65
C GLY A 93 -11.02 -4.72 -3.42
N PHE A 94 -12.00 -4.11 -4.11
CA PHE A 94 -12.28 -2.68 -4.02
C PHE A 94 -12.56 -2.24 -2.59
N MET A 95 -13.54 -2.87 -1.93
CA MET A 95 -13.92 -2.53 -0.55
C MET A 95 -12.76 -2.76 0.44
N ASP A 96 -12.07 -3.89 0.29
CA ASP A 96 -10.90 -4.22 1.12
C ASP A 96 -9.78 -3.17 0.99
N ALA A 97 -9.58 -2.61 -0.21
CA ALA A 97 -8.57 -1.58 -0.45
C ALA A 97 -9.00 -0.18 0.02
N MET A 98 -10.31 0.09 0.09
CA MET A 98 -10.89 1.38 0.50
C MET A 98 -11.14 1.48 2.01
N GLN A 99 -10.81 0.45 2.80
CA GLN A 99 -11.06 0.39 4.24
C GLN A 99 -10.50 1.59 5.03
N TYR A 100 -9.38 2.19 4.60
CA TYR A 100 -8.81 3.39 5.25
C TYR A 100 -9.75 4.61 5.24
N LEU A 101 -10.75 4.66 4.36
CA LEU A 101 -11.69 5.78 4.28
C LEU A 101 -12.60 5.88 5.52
N GLN A 102 -12.62 4.85 6.37
CA GLN A 102 -13.30 4.88 7.68
C GLN A 102 -12.43 5.56 8.77
N GLU A 103 -11.14 5.77 8.52
CA GLU A 103 -10.23 6.45 9.44
C GLU A 103 -10.30 7.97 9.25
N PRO A 104 -9.79 8.77 10.22
CA PRO A 104 -9.67 10.21 10.06
C PRO A 104 -8.90 10.61 8.79
N GLU A 105 -9.42 11.60 8.06
CA GLU A 105 -8.89 12.06 6.76
C GLU A 105 -7.38 12.39 6.80
N VAL A 106 -6.92 12.95 7.92
CA VAL A 106 -5.50 13.28 8.15
C VAL A 106 -4.56 12.09 7.97
N TYR A 107 -5.04 10.85 8.17
CA TYR A 107 -4.24 9.63 8.04
C TYR A 107 -4.33 8.98 6.66
N HIS A 108 -5.26 9.38 5.80
CA HIS A 108 -5.55 8.68 4.54
C HIS A 108 -4.33 8.55 3.64
N ILE A 109 -3.51 9.60 3.53
CA ILE A 109 -2.28 9.57 2.73
C ILE A 109 -1.30 8.53 3.29
N SER A 110 -1.09 8.49 4.60
CA SER A 110 -0.22 7.51 5.24
C SER A 110 -0.73 6.08 5.06
N LEU A 111 -2.05 5.86 5.13
CA LEU A 111 -2.67 4.53 5.06
C LEU A 111 -2.78 3.99 3.64
N ARG A 112 -2.86 4.85 2.61
CA ARG A 112 -2.98 4.44 1.20
C ARG A 112 -1.66 4.40 0.44
N THR A 113 -0.53 4.78 1.05
CA THR A 113 0.77 4.81 0.38
C THR A 113 1.77 3.88 1.07
N THR A 114 2.69 3.31 0.30
CA THR A 114 3.79 2.47 0.81
C THR A 114 5.11 3.21 0.90
N ASN A 115 5.13 4.53 0.68
CA ASN A 115 6.35 5.32 0.54
C ASN A 115 7.28 5.24 1.76
N SER A 116 6.74 5.22 2.98
CA SER A 116 7.55 5.08 4.20
C SER A 116 8.22 3.69 4.28
N LEU A 117 7.47 2.63 3.95
CA LEU A 117 7.98 1.27 3.91
C LEU A 117 9.02 1.08 2.80
N GLU A 118 8.75 1.64 1.62
CA GLU A 118 9.68 1.62 0.48
C GLU A 118 10.98 2.37 0.81
N ARG A 119 10.92 3.45 1.59
CA ARG A 119 12.10 4.15 2.08
C ARG A 119 12.93 3.29 3.02
N VAL A 120 12.31 2.63 3.99
CA VAL A 120 13.01 1.68 4.90
C VAL A 120 13.65 0.55 4.08
N ASN A 121 12.90 -0.07 3.17
CA ASN A 121 13.40 -1.12 2.31
C ASN A 121 14.59 -0.65 1.46
N ARG A 122 14.55 0.58 0.95
CA ARG A 122 15.66 1.16 0.18
C ARG A 122 16.92 1.31 1.02
N GLU A 123 16.82 1.78 2.26
CA GLU A 123 17.98 1.92 3.15
C GLU A 123 18.60 0.57 3.54
N ILE A 124 17.76 -0.46 3.70
CA ILE A 124 18.24 -1.84 3.89
C ILE A 124 18.96 -2.33 2.64
N ARG A 125 18.33 -2.19 1.45
CA ARG A 125 18.92 -2.61 0.17
C ARG A 125 20.25 -1.91 -0.12
N ARG A 126 20.38 -0.64 0.22
CA ARG A 126 21.63 0.11 0.04
C ARG A 126 22.81 -0.50 0.80
N ARG A 127 22.59 -0.98 2.03
CA ARG A 127 23.63 -1.63 2.85
C ARG A 127 23.84 -3.09 2.45
N GLU A 128 22.77 -3.79 2.10
CA GLU A 128 22.82 -5.17 1.59
C GLU A 128 23.63 -5.28 0.30
N GLN A 129 23.43 -4.37 -0.66
CA GLN A 129 24.14 -4.38 -1.95
C GLN A 129 25.67 -4.26 -1.82
N VAL A 130 26.17 -3.59 -0.78
CA VAL A 130 27.61 -3.48 -0.51
C VAL A 130 28.19 -4.81 -0.04
N VAL A 131 27.43 -5.57 0.74
CA VAL A 131 27.85 -6.89 1.23
C VAL A 131 27.72 -7.95 0.14
N SER A 132 26.66 -7.88 -0.69
CA SER A 132 26.34 -8.78 -1.80
C SER A 132 26.03 -10.23 -1.39
N ILE A 133 26.92 -10.90 -0.64
CA ILE A 133 26.76 -12.29 -0.19
C ILE A 133 26.95 -12.37 1.32
N PHE A 134 25.93 -12.88 2.02
CA PHE A 134 26.01 -13.14 3.45
C PHE A 134 26.49 -14.57 3.72
N PRO A 135 27.35 -14.78 4.73
CA PRO A 135 27.86 -16.12 5.07
C PRO A 135 26.79 -17.01 5.74
N ASN A 136 25.80 -16.42 6.40
CA ASN A 136 24.66 -17.09 7.03
C ASN A 136 23.53 -16.08 7.31
N THR A 137 22.37 -16.60 7.75
CA THR A 137 21.18 -15.82 8.11
C THR A 137 21.46 -14.83 9.23
N ASP A 138 22.16 -15.24 10.29
CA ASP A 138 22.43 -14.38 11.44
C ASP A 138 23.24 -13.13 11.05
N SER A 139 24.17 -13.26 10.11
CA SER A 139 24.92 -12.10 9.59
C SER A 139 24.03 -11.13 8.82
N ALA A 140 23.03 -11.63 8.08
CA ALA A 140 22.03 -10.78 7.43
C ALA A 140 21.12 -10.10 8.47
N GLU A 141 20.66 -10.84 9.48
CA GLU A 141 19.84 -10.31 10.58
C GLU A 141 20.57 -9.22 11.35
N ARG A 142 21.87 -9.39 11.65
CA ARG A 142 22.68 -8.37 12.32
C ARG A 142 22.77 -7.09 11.49
N LEU A 143 23.03 -7.21 10.18
CA LEU A 143 23.10 -6.03 9.31
C LEU A 143 21.74 -5.33 9.26
N ILE A 144 20.66 -6.06 8.96
CA ILE A 144 19.30 -5.51 8.87
C ILE A 144 18.90 -4.87 10.19
N GLY A 145 19.16 -5.55 11.32
CA GLY A 145 18.91 -5.04 12.66
C GLY A 145 19.66 -3.74 12.95
N ALA A 146 20.95 -3.66 12.60
CA ALA A 146 21.71 -2.42 12.73
C ALA A 146 21.12 -1.28 11.88
N VAL A 147 20.71 -1.54 10.63
CA VAL A 147 20.04 -0.54 9.79
C VAL A 147 18.76 -0.02 10.45
N LEU A 148 17.95 -0.94 10.98
CA LEU A 148 16.66 -0.61 11.58
C LEU A 148 16.84 0.18 12.88
N MET A 149 17.86 -0.14 13.67
CA MET A 149 18.23 0.62 14.88
C MET A 149 18.66 2.05 14.51
N ASP A 150 19.53 2.24 13.52
CA ASP A 150 19.92 3.57 13.03
C ASP A 150 18.69 4.39 12.60
N ILE A 151 17.80 3.79 11.80
CA ILE A 151 16.57 4.44 11.33
C ILE A 151 15.67 4.83 12.50
N HIS A 152 15.53 3.95 13.48
CA HIS A 152 14.71 4.20 14.66
C HIS A 152 15.25 5.37 15.48
N GLU A 153 16.55 5.41 15.75
CA GLU A 153 17.17 6.53 16.46
C GLU A 153 16.96 7.86 15.73
N ASP A 154 17.09 7.87 14.40
CA ASP A 154 16.84 9.07 13.59
C ASP A 154 15.37 9.51 13.68
N TRP A 155 14.43 8.57 13.69
CA TRP A 155 13.01 8.88 13.83
C TRP A 155 12.68 9.45 15.20
N GLU A 156 13.27 8.91 16.27
CA GLU A 156 13.12 9.42 17.62
C GLU A 156 13.69 10.83 17.76
N LYS A 157 14.91 11.06 17.29
CA LYS A 157 15.58 12.38 17.30
C LYS A 157 14.76 13.45 16.58
N ASN A 158 14.19 13.10 15.42
CA ASN A 158 13.42 14.04 14.59
C ASN A 158 11.92 14.06 14.88
N ARG A 159 11.44 13.25 15.84
CA ARG A 159 10.01 13.10 16.20
C ARG A 159 9.12 12.79 15.00
N TRP A 160 9.62 12.00 14.06
CA TRP A 160 8.87 11.61 12.88
C TRP A 160 7.81 10.56 13.20
N THR A 161 6.59 10.76 12.69
CA THR A 161 5.48 9.82 12.87
C THR A 161 4.97 9.30 11.55
N PHE A 162 4.61 8.01 11.50
CA PHE A 162 3.99 7.41 10.32
C PHE A 162 2.59 7.98 10.05
N LEU A 163 1.74 8.04 11.08
CA LEU A 163 0.42 8.65 10.99
C LEU A 163 0.57 10.16 11.06
N MET A 164 0.28 10.85 9.96
CA MET A 164 0.39 12.30 9.89
C MET A 164 -0.84 12.96 10.54
N LYS A 165 -0.63 13.85 11.52
CA LYS A 165 -1.66 14.80 11.99
C LYS A 165 -1.44 16.19 11.38
N THR A 166 -0.17 16.62 11.32
CA THR A 166 0.43 17.76 10.62
C THR A 166 1.97 17.65 10.79
N GLY A 167 2.79 18.05 9.81
CA GLY A 167 4.27 18.14 9.97
C GLY A 167 5.14 17.32 9.01
N ASN A 168 6.47 17.43 9.19
CA ASN A 168 7.54 16.99 8.28
C ASN A 168 7.52 15.45 8.04
N PRO A 169 7.21 14.99 6.83
CA PRO A 169 6.86 13.60 6.59
C PRO A 169 8.07 12.64 6.52
N ILE A 170 7.92 11.41 7.05
CA ILE A 170 8.79 10.25 6.68
C ILE A 170 8.64 9.96 5.18
N VAL A 171 7.45 10.24 4.65
CA VAL A 171 7.10 10.22 3.23
C VAL A 171 7.77 11.42 2.57
N GLY A 172 8.97 11.23 2.02
CA GLY A 172 9.68 12.30 1.31
C GLY A 172 8.76 13.00 0.30
N ARG A 173 8.96 14.31 0.12
CA ARG A 173 8.34 15.06 -0.98
C ARG A 173 8.59 14.26 -2.27
N THR A 174 7.52 13.79 -2.90
CA THR A 174 7.56 13.31 -4.29
C THR A 174 8.10 14.41 -5.18
#